data_AF-A0A9J6GK89-F1
#
_entry.id   AF-A0A9J6GK89-F1
#
_cell.length_a   1.000
_cell.length_b   1.000
_cell.length_c   1.000
_cell.angle_alpha   90.00
_cell.angle_beta   90.00
_cell.angle_gamma   90.00
#
_symmetry.space_group_name_H-M   'P 1'
#
loop_
_entity.id
_entity.type
_entity.pdbx_description
1 polymer ?
#
loop_
_entity_poly.entity_id
_entity_poly.type
_entity_poly.pdbx_seq_one_letter_code
_entity_poly.pdbx_strand_id
1 'polypeptide(L)' 'MQWHLVYLAKHQDTLQARMQKEVDDVVGTERLPTWEDRRSMPFTLACIWEMDRLKTAIPLSIPRE' A
#
# COMPACT_ATOMS: atom_id res chain seq x y z
N MET A 1 -8.50 4.21 -4.81
CA MET A 1 -7.28 4.28 -5.64
C MET A 1 -6.67 5.67 -5.72
N GLN A 2 -7.36 6.72 -6.21
CA GLN A 2 -6.74 8.06 -6.33
C GLN A 2 -6.24 8.65 -4.99
N TRP A 3 -6.93 8.37 -3.89
CA TRP A 3 -6.55 8.89 -2.57
C TRP A 3 -5.23 8.30 -2.04
N HIS A 4 -4.93 7.03 -2.35
CA HIS A 4 -3.69 6.37 -1.94
C HIS A 4 -2.46 7.08 -2.52
N LEU A 5 -2.52 7.46 -3.80
CA LEU A 5 -1.45 8.22 -4.46
C LEU A 5 -1.26 9.60 -3.84
N VAL A 6 -2.35 10.31 -3.53
CA VAL A 6 -2.28 11.62 -2.87
C VAL A 6 -1.73 11.49 -1.45
N TYR A 7 -2.10 10.44 -0.72
CA TYR A 7 -1.59 10.19 0.63
C TYR A 7 -0.08 9.91 0.62
N LEU A 8 0.39 9.07 -0.31
CA LEU A 8 1.82 8.83 -0.50
C LEU A 8 2.58 10.07 -0.97
N ALA A 9 2.02 10.85 -1.89
CA ALA A 9 2.60 12.11 -2.34
C ALA A 9 2.71 13.17 -1.23
N LYS A 10 1.89 13.09 -0.18
CA LYS A 10 2.04 13.93 1.02
C LYS A 10 3.11 13.43 1.99
N HIS A 11 3.48 12.16 1.91
CA HIS A 11 4.40 11.49 2.83
C HIS A 11 5.58 10.87 2.07
N GLN A 12 6.19 11.65 1.17
CA GLN A 12 7.22 11.16 0.25
C GLN A 12 8.46 10.65 0.99
N ASP A 13 8.96 11.44 1.95
CA ASP A 13 10.23 11.15 2.63
C ASP A 13 10.14 9.99 3.62
N THR A 14 8.94 9.68 4.13
CA THR A 14 8.75 8.70 5.20
C THR A 14 8.10 7.41 4.69
N LEU A 15 6.92 7.50 4.09
CA LEU A 15 6.15 6.34 3.68
C LEU A 15 6.51 5.91 2.26
N GLN A 16 6.50 6.83 1.31
CA GLN A 16 6.76 6.49 -0.10
C GLN A 16 8.18 5.97 -0.29
N ALA A 17 9.19 6.66 0.24
CA ALA A 17 10.58 6.24 0.13
C ALA A 17 10.83 4.87 0.77
N ARG A 18 10.22 4.59 1.92
CA ARG A 18 10.38 3.30 2.62
C ARG A 18 9.66 2.16 1.88
N MET A 19 8.48 2.41 1.33
CA MET A 19 7.76 1.42 0.50
C MET A 19 8.55 1.12 -0.77
N GLN A 20 9.05 2.16 -1.46
CA GLN A 20 9.83 1.99 -2.68
C GLN A 20 11.10 1.18 -2.40
N LYS A 21 11.81 1.50 -1.31
CA LYS A 21 13.00 0.73 -0.90
C LYS A 21 12.69 -0.74 -0.66
N GLU A 22 11.61 -1.07 0.07
CA GLU A 22 11.24 -2.46 0.31
C GLU A 22 10.91 -3.20 -1.00
N VAL A 23 10.22 -2.54 -1.94
CA VAL A 23 9.93 -3.09 -3.26
C VAL A 23 11.21 -3.34 -4.04
N ASP A 24 12.12 -2.36 -4.07
CA ASP A 24 13.40 -2.46 -4.76
C ASP A 24 14.28 -3.57 -4.16
N ASP A 25 14.27 -3.73 -2.82
CA ASP A 25 15.02 -4.77 -2.10
C ASP A 25 14.49 -6.19 -2.38
N VAL A 26 13.17 -6.36 -2.54
CA VAL A 26 12.53 -7.68 -2.71
C VAL A 26 12.41 -8.10 -4.17
N VAL A 27 12.00 -7.17 -5.03
CA VAL A 27 11.67 -7.45 -6.45
C VAL A 27 12.86 -7.13 -7.35
N GLY A 28 13.68 -6.15 -6.98
CA GLY A 28 14.69 -5.56 -7.85
C GLY A 28 14.09 -4.65 -8.92
N THR A 29 14.92 -4.20 -9.85
CA THR A 29 14.53 -3.28 -10.94
C THR A 29 14.26 -3.99 -12.27
N GLU A 30 14.50 -5.31 -12.35
CA GLU A 30 14.45 -6.08 -13.60
C GLU A 30 13.04 -6.55 -13.96
N ARG A 31 12.12 -6.60 -12.98
CA ARG A 31 10.75 -7.10 -13.17
C ARG A 31 9.74 -6.30 -12.35
N LEU A 32 8.48 -6.42 -12.74
CA LEU A 32 7.37 -5.84 -11.96
C LEU A 32 7.01 -6.73 -10.75
N PRO A 33 6.49 -6.14 -9.66
CA PRO A 33 6.01 -6.89 -8.51
C PRO A 33 4.84 -7.81 -8.89
N THR A 34 4.82 -9.02 -8.30
CA THR A 34 3.74 -10.00 -8.46
C THR A 34 3.03 -10.24 -7.13
N TRP A 35 1.88 -10.94 -7.16
CA TRP A 35 1.14 -11.24 -5.93
C TRP A 35 1.87 -12.23 -5.01
N GLU A 36 2.79 -13.03 -5.55
CA GLU A 36 3.60 -13.98 -4.78
C GLU A 36 4.61 -13.25 -3.87
N ASP A 37 5.18 -12.14 -4.37
CA ASP A 37 6.15 -11.30 -3.65
C ASP A 37 5.56 -10.64 -2.39
N ARG A 38 4.22 -10.58 -2.30
CA ARG A 38 3.48 -9.99 -1.19
C ARG A 38 3.96 -10.51 0.16
N ARG A 39 4.24 -11.82 0.30
CA ARG A 39 4.70 -12.40 1.58
C ARG A 39 6.03 -11.80 2.07
N SER A 40 6.84 -11.31 1.15
CA SER A 40 8.15 -10.72 1.41
C SER A 40 8.12 -9.19 1.54
N MET A 41 6.97 -8.54 1.33
CA MET A 41 6.78 -7.09 1.45
C MET A 41 5.76 -6.71 2.55
N PRO A 42 6.04 -7.05 3.82
CA PRO A 42 5.11 -6.82 4.92
C PRO A 42 4.82 -5.33 5.17
N PHE A 43 5.78 -4.43 4.96
CA PHE A 43 5.58 -3.00 5.22
C PHE A 43 4.67 -2.37 4.16
N THR A 44 4.91 -2.65 2.89
CA THR A 44 4.11 -2.19 1.75
C THR A 44 2.67 -2.65 1.88
N LEU A 45 2.45 -3.90 2.31
CA LEU A 45 1.10 -4.35 2.64
C LEU A 45 0.52 -3.54 3.78
N ALA A 46 1.19 -3.52 4.94
CA ALA A 46 0.67 -2.82 6.11
C ALA A 46 0.24 -1.38 5.77
N CYS A 47 1.04 -0.66 4.98
CA CYS A 47 0.69 0.66 4.47
C CYS A 47 -0.61 0.68 3.65
N ILE A 48 -0.79 -0.26 2.70
CA ILE A 48 -2.03 -0.38 1.91
C ILE A 48 -3.23 -0.64 2.81
N TRP A 49 -3.12 -1.62 3.72
CA TRP A 49 -4.19 -1.96 4.66
C TRP A 49 -4.56 -0.79 5.57
N GLU A 50 -3.56 -0.03 6.04
CA GLU A 50 -3.78 1.15 6.86
C GLU A 50 -4.46 2.28 6.08
N MET A 51 -4.09 2.49 4.81
CA MET A 51 -4.76 3.46 3.95
C MET A 51 -6.23 3.09 3.72
N ASP A 52 -6.54 1.81 3.52
CA ASP A 52 -7.92 1.31 3.39
C ASP A 52 -8.69 1.39 4.71
N ARG A 53 -8.03 1.22 5.87
CA ARG A 53 -8.66 1.48 7.18
C ARG A 53 -8.99 2.96 7.36
N LEU A 54 -8.06 3.85 7.04
CA LEU A 54 -8.24 5.31 7.15
C LEU A 54 -9.36 5.81 6.22
N LYS A 55 -9.45 5.22 5.04
CA LYS A 55 -10.48 5.55 4.07
C LYS A 55 -11.20 4.28 3.62
N THR A 56 -12.03 3.75 4.51
CA THR A 56 -12.86 2.59 4.21
C THR A 56 -13.82 2.93 3.09
N ALA A 57 -13.79 2.16 2.01
CA ALA A 57 -14.65 2.37 0.85
C ALA A 57 -16.15 2.24 1.20
N ILE A 58 -16.46 1.46 2.24
CA ILE A 58 -17.81 1.18 2.73
C ILE A 58 -17.85 1.50 4.23
N PRO A 59 -17.95 2.79 4.62
CA PRO A 59 -17.86 3.20 6.02
C PRO A 59 -19.04 2.71 6.87
N LEU A 60 -20.21 2.57 6.25
CA LEU A 60 -21.38 1.92 6.81
C LEU A 60 -21.55 0.64 5.99
N SER A 61 -21.22 -0.50 6.60
CA SER A 61 -21.36 -1.83 5.98
C SER A 61 -22.75 -2.02 5.36
N ILE A 62 -22.91 -3.03 4.50
CA ILE A 62 -24.20 -3.33 3.88
C ILE A 62 -25.28 -3.45 4.98
N PRO A 63 -26.38 -2.67 4.91
CA PRO A 63 -27.46 -2.76 5.87
C PRO A 63 -27.91 -4.21 6.04
N ARG A 64 -28.05 -4.66 7.29
CA ARG A 64 -28.61 -5.98 7.57
C ARG A 64 -30.12 -5.85 7.70
N GLU A 65 -30.84 -6.75 7.05
CA GLU A 65 -32.29 -6.91 7.19
C GLU A 65 -32.67 -7.55 8.53
#